data_AF-A0A1F7RV40-F1
#
_entry.id   AF-A0A1F7RV40-F1
#
_cell.length_a   1.000
_cell.length_b   1.000
_cell.length_c   1.000
_cell.angle_alpha   90.00
_cell.angle_beta   90.00
_cell.angle_gamma   90.00
#
_symmetry.space_group_name_H-M   'P 1'
#
loop_
_entity.id
_entity.type
_entity.pdbx_description
1 polymer ?
#
loop_
_entity_poly.entity_id
_entity_poly.type
_entity_poly.pdbx_seq_one_letter_code
_entity_poly.pdbx_strand_id
1 'polypeptide(L)' 'WLGLIICTGLTVVVAGLDLGGFSILTVLLIASFKCSMVLYIFMHLKYESNLIRLIFIIAVIALAIFIGLTFTDISFRQV' A
#
# COMPACT_ATOMS: atom_id res chain seq x y z
N TRP A 1 -12.03 -11.09 8.23
CA TRP A 1 -10.97 -12.09 7.99
C TRP A 1 -10.96 -12.59 6.54
N LEU A 2 -12.05 -13.18 6.03
CA LEU A 2 -12.17 -13.65 4.63
C LEU A 2 -11.74 -12.62 3.56
N GLY A 3 -12.10 -11.34 3.72
CA GLY A 3 -11.69 -10.28 2.78
C GLY A 3 -10.17 -10.11 2.65
N LEU A 4 -9.41 -10.29 3.73
CA LEU A 4 -7.95 -10.20 3.70
C LEU A 4 -7.31 -11.39 2.98
N ILE A 5 -7.91 -12.57 3.11
CA ILE A 5 -7.44 -13.79 2.44
C ILE A 5 -7.67 -13.69 0.94
N ILE A 6 -8.86 -13.25 0.54
CA ILE A 6 -9.19 -13.04 -0.88
C ILE A 6 -8.24 -12.01 -1.50
N CYS A 7 -7.98 -10.90 -0.80
CA CYS A 7 -7.07 -9.87 -1.29
C CYS A 7 -5.61 -10.36 -1.38
N THR A 8 -5.19 -11.21 -0.44
CA THR A 8 -3.85 -11.84 -0.46
C THR A 8 -3.73 -12.86 -1.60
N GLY A 9 -4.77 -13.66 -1.85
CA GLY A 9 -4.84 -14.56 -3.01
C GLY A 9 -4.76 -13.78 -4.32
N LEU A 10 -5.50 -12.66 -4.44
CA LEU A 10 -5.42 -11.78 -5.59
C LEU A 10 -4.00 -11.23 -5.81
N THR A 11 -3.30 -10.79 -4.75
CA THR A 11 -1.93 -10.30 -4.90
C THR A 11 -0.97 -11.38 -5.38
N VAL A 12 -1.11 -12.63 -4.90
CA VAL A 12 -0.24 -13.74 -5.33
C VAL A 12 -0.50 -14.11 -6.79
N VAL A 13 -1.77 -14.15 -7.21
CA VAL A 13 -2.14 -14.45 -8.60
C VAL A 13 -1.67 -13.34 -9.54
N VAL A 14 -1.87 -12.07 -9.18
CA VAL A 14 -1.44 -10.94 -10.00
C VAL A 14 0.08 -10.77 -10.00
N ALA A 15 0.77 -11.09 -8.90
CA ALA A 15 2.23 -11.10 -8.86
C ALA A 15 2.84 -12.27 -9.64
N GLY A 16 2.11 -13.39 -9.77
CA GLY A 16 2.52 -14.54 -10.59
C GLY A 16 2.18 -14.39 -12.08
N LEU A 17 1.31 -13.43 -12.44
CA LEU A 17 1.05 -13.04 -13.81
C LEU A 17 2.04 -11.94 -14.19
N ASP A 18 3.14 -12.31 -14.87
CA ASP A 18 4.11 -11.37 -15.45
C ASP A 18 3.43 -10.50 -16.52
N LEU A 19 2.75 -9.42 -16.10
CA LEU A 19 2.06 -8.46 -16.96
C LEU A 19 3.01 -7.42 -17.58
N GLY A 20 4.32 -7.72 -17.65
CA GLY A 20 5.34 -6.82 -18.18
C GLY A 20 5.43 -5.51 -17.39
N GLY A 21 5.70 -4.39 -18.07
CA GLY A 21 6.03 -3.08 -17.47
C GLY A 21 4.96 -2.43 -16.59
N PHE A 22 3.70 -2.89 -16.64
CA PHE A 22 2.62 -2.39 -15.77
C PHE A 22 2.43 -3.20 -14.48
N SER A 23 3.18 -4.31 -14.29
CA SER A 23 3.03 -5.19 -13.12
C SER A 23 3.19 -4.46 -11.80
N ILE A 24 4.15 -3.53 -11.70
CA ILE A 24 4.37 -2.76 -10.46
C ILE A 24 3.14 -1.90 -10.12
N LEU A 25 2.56 -1.20 -11.09
CA LEU A 25 1.43 -0.31 -10.85
C LEU A 25 0.20 -1.10 -10.38
N THR A 26 -0.07 -2.23 -11.02
CA THR A 26 -1.19 -3.12 -10.68
C THR A 26 -1.01 -3.73 -9.29
N VAL A 27 0.18 -4.24 -8.96
CA VAL A 27 0.47 -4.82 -7.64
C VAL A 27 0.35 -3.75 -6.54
N LEU A 28 0.82 -2.52 -6.80
CA LEU A 28 0.76 -1.43 -5.83
C LEU A 28 -0.69 -0.95 -5.57
N LEU A 29 -1.54 -0.93 -6.59
CA LEU A 29 -2.96 -0.61 -6.44
C LEU A 29 -3.70 -1.64 -5.57
N ILE A 30 -3.45 -2.93 -5.82
CA ILE A 30 -4.07 -4.01 -5.05
C ILE A 30 -3.57 -3.98 -3.60
N ALA A 31 -2.26 -3.76 -3.41
CA ALA A 31 -1.68 -3.61 -2.06
C ALA A 31 -2.30 -2.42 -1.31
N SER A 32 -2.49 -1.28 -1.97
CA SER A 32 -3.11 -0.08 -1.37
C SER A 32 -4.57 -0.33 -0.98
N PHE A 33 -5.33 -1.01 -1.84
CA PHE A 33 -6.72 -1.38 -1.55
C PHE A 33 -6.82 -2.30 -0.34
N LYS A 34 -5.93 -3.30 -0.24
CA LYS A 34 -5.83 -4.19 0.92
C LYS A 34 -5.55 -3.40 2.21
N CYS A 35 -4.57 -2.50 2.19
CA CYS A 35 -4.22 -1.67 3.34
C CYS A 35 -5.40 -0.82 3.82
N SER A 36 -6.17 -0.23 2.89
CA SER A 36 -7.38 0.54 3.23
C SER A 36 -8.43 -0.32 3.94
N MET A 37 -8.62 -1.56 3.49
CA MET A 37 -9.55 -2.51 4.14
C MET A 37 -9.08 -2.94 5.53
N VAL A 38 -7.77 -3.13 5.74
CA VAL A 38 -7.17 -3.38 7.07
C VAL A 38 -7.41 -2.19 8.01
N LEU A 39 -7.16 -0.98 7.54
CA LEU A 39 -7.34 0.25 8.30
C LEU A 39 -8.78 0.45 8.77
N TYR A 40 -9.72 0.19 7.88
CA TYR A 40 -11.14 0.40 8.16
C TYR A 40 -11.72 -0.68 9.09
N ILE A 41 -11.35 -1.95 8.90
CA ILE A 41 -11.92 -3.08 9.64
C ILE A 41 -11.15 -3.42 10.92
N PHE A 42 -9.81 -3.47 10.87
CA PHE A 42 -8.99 -4.04 11.95
C PHE A 42 -8.45 -3.00 12.91
N MET A 43 -8.09 -1.82 12.41
CA MET A 43 -7.59 -0.76 13.29
C MET A 43 -8.69 -0.02 14.04
N HIS A 44 -9.97 -0.29 13.75
CA HIS A 44 -11.13 0.36 14.36
C HIS A 44 -10.91 1.89 14.52
N LEU A 45 -10.26 2.51 13.53
CA LEU A 45 -9.74 3.88 13.59
C LEU A 45 -10.86 4.93 13.74
N LYS A 46 -12.10 4.51 13.52
CA LYS A 46 -13.31 5.31 13.74
C LYS A 46 -13.64 5.49 15.23
N TYR A 47 -13.24 4.57 16.11
CA TYR A 47 -13.57 4.55 17.54
C TYR A 47 -12.36 4.79 18.47
N GLU A 48 -11.14 4.67 17.96
CA GLU A 48 -9.91 4.97 18.70
C GLU A 48 -9.61 6.48 18.74
N SER A 49 -8.86 6.90 19.77
CA SER A 49 -8.56 8.31 20.03
C SER A 49 -8.00 9.06 18.81
N ASN A 50 -8.41 10.32 18.65
CA ASN A 50 -8.02 11.19 17.51
C ASN A 50 -6.49 11.27 17.29
N LEU A 51 -5.68 11.03 18.34
CA LEU A 51 -4.23 10.99 18.27
C LEU A 51 -3.68 9.84 17.41
N ILE A 52 -4.23 8.62 17.55
CA ILE A 52 -3.76 7.46 16.77
C ILE A 52 -4.04 7.68 15.28
N ARG A 53 -5.20 8.27 14.95
CA ARG A 53 -5.54 8.66 13.57
C ARG A 53 -4.55 9.67 13.00
N LEU A 54 -4.15 10.68 13.79
CA LEU A 54 -3.19 11.70 13.37
C LEU A 54 -1.81 11.09 13.09
N ILE A 55 -1.29 10.28 14.03
CA ILE A 55 0.03 9.64 13.90
C ILE A 55 0.06 8.72 12.68
N PHE A 56 -1.03 7.97 12.43
CA PHE A 56 -1.13 7.12 11.26
C PHE A 56 -1.09 7.92 9.95
N ILE A 57 -1.83 9.02 9.84
CA ILE A 57 -1.81 9.89 8.65
C ILE A 57 -0.40 10.45 8.42
N ILE A 58 0.28 10.89 9.47
CA ILE A 58 1.66 11.38 9.39
C ILE A 58 2.59 10.27 8.88
N ALA A 59 2.47 9.05 9.38
CA ALA A 59 3.26 7.91 8.92
C ALA A 59 3.02 7.58 7.44
N VAL A 60 1.77 7.62 6.97
CA VAL A 60 1.44 7.40 5.55
C VAL A 60 2.01 8.50 4.65
N ILE A 61 1.91 9.77 5.08
CA ILE A 61 2.48 10.91 4.34
C ILE A 61 4.00 10.76 4.26
N ALA A 62 4.66 10.45 5.38
CA ALA A 62 6.10 10.21 5.39
C ALA A 62 6.49 9.07 4.44
N LEU A 63 5.78 7.95 4.47
CA LEU A 63 6.01 6.83 3.55
C LEU A 63 5.87 7.25 2.08
N ALA A 64 4.83 8.01 1.74
CA ALA A 64 4.61 8.50 0.38
C ALA A 64 5.77 9.41 -0.08
N ILE A 65 6.28 10.27 0.80
CA ILE A 65 7.46 11.12 0.53
C ILE A 65 8.69 10.25 0.29
N PHE A 66 8.95 9.25 1.13
CA PHE A 66 10.07 8.33 0.97
C PHE A 66 10.01 7.56 -0.35
N ILE A 67 8.83 7.07 -0.74
CA ILE A 67 8.63 6.40 -2.03
C ILE A 67 8.92 7.38 -3.18
N GLY A 68 8.35 8.58 -3.16
CA GLY A 68 8.59 9.59 -4.19
C GLY A 68 10.06 9.98 -4.31
N LEU A 69 10.76 10.10 -3.18
CA LEU A 69 12.20 10.38 -3.15
C LEU A 69 13.01 9.21 -3.73
N THR A 70 12.63 7.97 -3.42
CA THR A 70 13.28 6.76 -3.95
C THR A 70 13.08 6.66 -5.47
N PHE A 71 11.88 6.94 -5.99
CA PHE A 71 11.62 7.00 -7.43
C PHE A 71 12.39 8.11 -8.14
N THR A 72 12.60 9.23 -7.44
CA THR A 72 13.45 10.31 -7.92
C THR A 72 14.91 9.83 -7.99
N ASP A 73 15.42 9.22 -6.91
CA ASP A 73 16.79 8.69 -6.82
C ASP A 73 17.10 7.65 -7.90
N ILE A 74 16.23 6.65 -8.11
CA ILE A 74 16.40 5.65 -9.18
C ILE A 74 16.37 6.25 -10.59
N SER A 75 15.65 7.36 -10.81
CA SER A 75 15.63 8.03 -12.12
C SER A 75 16.91 8.83 -12.38
N PHE A 76 17.52 9.37 -11.32
CA PHE A 76 18.81 10.08 -11.38
C PHE A 76 20.01 9.14 -11.31
N ARG A 77 19.82 7.86 -10.94
CA ARG A 77 20.84 6.82 -11.09
C ARG A 77 20.97 6.44 -12.56
N GLN A 78 21.74 7.25 -13.27
CA GLN A 78 22.12 7.04 -14.66
C GLN A 78 23.12 5.88 -14.69
N VAL A 79 22.69 4.72 -15.18
CA VAL A 79 23.57 3.68 -15.72
C VAL A 79 23.83 3.96 -17.19
#